data_AF-A0A7L2X447-F1
#
_entry.id   AF-A0A7L2X447-F1
#
_cell.length_a   1.000
_cell.length_b   1.000
_cell.length_c   1.000
_cell.angle_alpha   90.00
_cell.angle_beta   90.00
_cell.angle_gamma   90.00
#
_symmetry.space_group_name_H-M   'P 1'
#
loop_
_entity.id
_entity.type
_entity.pdbx_description
1 polymer ?
#
loop_
_entity_poly.entity_id
_entity_poly.type
_entity_poly.pdbx_seq_one_letter_code
_entity_poly.pdbx_strand_id
1 'polypeptide(L)' 'VMVTAPVSDFVKARESHSIFHQNAKGLKSQFQITVEEAKGIVRACQQCSHHGPGLGAGV' A
#
# COMPACT_ATOMS: atom_id res chain seq x y z
N VAL A 1 27.49 2.44 13.56
CA VAL A 1 26.09 2.66 14.00
C VAL A 1 25.27 2.79 12.74
N MET A 2 24.36 1.86 12.48
CA MET A 2 23.53 1.89 11.27
C MET A 2 22.47 2.98 11.49
N VAL A 3 22.69 4.18 10.98
CA VAL A 3 21.69 5.26 11.02
C VAL A 3 20.64 4.89 9.97
N THR A 4 19.65 4.11 10.36
CA THR A 4 18.43 3.98 9.56
C THR A 4 17.69 5.31 9.70
N ALA A 5 17.90 6.22 8.74
CA ALA A 5 17.05 7.40 8.61
C ALA A 5 15.58 6.95 8.62
N PRO A 6 14.66 7.72 9.22
CA PRO A 6 13.25 7.33 9.28
C PRO A 6 12.73 7.13 7.85
N VAL A 7 12.48 5.87 7.50
CA VAL A 7 11.88 5.50 6.22
C VAL A 7 10.47 6.10 6.19
N SER A 8 10.13 6.81 5.13
CA SER A 8 8.81 7.43 5.01
C SER A 8 7.70 6.37 5.08
N ASP A 9 6.56 6.72 5.68
CA ASP A 9 5.46 5.77 5.83
C ASP A 9 4.90 5.30 4.49
N PHE A 10 5.05 6.12 3.43
CA PHE A 10 4.81 5.71 2.05
C PHE A 10 5.66 4.51 1.61
N VAL A 11 6.97 4.52 1.91
CA VAL A 11 7.87 3.43 1.52
C VAL A 11 7.57 2.18 2.31
N LYS A 12 7.27 2.29 3.62
CA LYS A 12 6.84 1.17 4.45
C LYS A 12 5.52 0.57 3.95
N ALA A 13 4.55 1.41 3.58
CA ALA A 13 3.27 1.00 3.04
C ALA A 13 3.45 0.24 1.71
N ARG A 14 4.33 0.72 0.82
CA ARG A 14 4.63 0.05 -0.44
C ARG A 14 5.25 -1.33 -0.23
N GLU A 15 6.20 -1.46 0.69
CA GLU A 15 6.83 -2.73 1.01
C GLU A 15 5.83 -3.71 1.63
N SER A 16 5.02 -3.24 2.59
CA SER A 16 3.95 -4.05 3.19
C SER A 16 2.93 -4.51 2.15
N HIS A 17 2.50 -3.63 1.25
CA HIS A 17 1.61 -4.00 0.15
C HIS A 17 2.22 -5.05 -0.78
N SER A 18 3.53 -4.97 -1.05
CA SER A 18 4.21 -5.96 -1.91
C SER A 18 4.20 -7.37 -1.31
N ILE A 19 4.05 -7.50 0.01
CA ILE A 19 4.04 -8.78 0.72
C ILE A 19 2.61 -9.27 0.95
N PHE A 20 1.71 -8.37 1.38
CA PHE A 20 0.38 -8.73 1.87
C PHE A 20 -0.76 -8.32 0.94
N HIS A 21 -0.48 -7.57 -0.13
CA HIS A 21 -1.46 -7.08 -1.10
C HIS A 21 -2.66 -6.36 -0.46
N GLN A 22 -2.41 -5.61 0.62
CA GLN A 22 -3.45 -4.86 1.34
C GLN A 22 -4.16 -3.85 0.44
N ASN A 23 -5.48 -3.72 0.56
CA ASN A 23 -6.21 -2.68 -0.18
C ASN A 23 -5.84 -1.26 0.31
N ALA A 24 -6.20 -0.24 -0.48
CA ALA A 24 -5.85 1.16 -0.20
C ALA A 24 -6.40 1.65 1.15
N LYS A 25 -7.54 1.14 1.62
CA LYS A 25 -8.12 1.50 2.92
C LYS A 25 -7.25 0.96 4.07
N GLY A 26 -6.77 -0.27 3.95
CA GLY A 26 -5.84 -0.90 4.90
C GLY A 26 -4.54 -0.11 4.99
N LEU A 27 -3.92 0.21 3.85
CA LEU A 27 -2.68 0.98 3.81
C LEU A 27 -2.82 2.38 4.44
N LYS A 28 -3.90 3.09 4.12
CA LYS A 28 -4.20 4.41 4.72
C LYS A 28 -4.30 4.31 6.24
N SER A 29 -5.03 3.31 6.74
CA SER A 29 -5.25 3.16 8.19
C SER A 29 -3.99 2.73 8.93
N GLN A 30 -3.16 1.89 8.31
CA GLN A 30 -2.01 1.26 8.97
C GLN A 30 -0.75 2.15 8.94
N PHE A 31 -0.58 2.94 7.88
CA PHE A 31 0.61 3.77 7.67
C PHE A 31 0.31 5.28 7.74
N GLN A 32 -0.94 5.67 8.02
CA GLN A 32 -1.37 7.08 8.07
C GLN A 32 -1.06 7.90 6.81
N ILE A 33 -0.90 7.23 5.66
CA ILE A 33 -0.68 7.87 4.35
C ILE A 33 -2.00 8.42 3.78
N THR A 34 -1.89 9.26 2.76
CA THR A 34 -3.08 9.77 2.05
C THR A 34 -3.77 8.68 1.25
N VAL A 35 -5.06 8.89 0.95
CA VAL A 35 -5.83 7.98 0.08
C VAL A 35 -5.23 7.91 -1.32
N GLU A 36 -4.66 9.00 -1.82
CA GLU A 36 -4.03 9.07 -3.13
C GLU A 36 -2.75 8.24 -3.19
N GLU A 37 -1.90 8.35 -2.18
CA GLU A 37 -0.72 7.51 -2.02
C GLU A 37 -1.09 6.03 -1.94
N ALA A 38 -2.06 5.67 -1.11
CA ALA A 38 -2.52 4.29 -0.96
C ALA A 38 -3.08 3.73 -2.28
N LYS A 39 -3.85 4.53 -3.03
CA LYS A 39 -4.33 4.15 -4.38
C LYS A 39 -3.18 4.02 -5.37
N GLY A 40 -2.17 4.89 -5.29
CA GLY A 40 -0.98 4.83 -6.12
C GLY A 40 -0.21 3.51 -5.93
N ILE A 41 -0.03 3.09 -4.68
CA ILE A 41 0.61 1.81 -4.33
C ILE A 41 -0.15 0.63 -4.96
N VAL A 42 -1.47 0.56 -4.76
CA VAL A 42 -2.30 -0.53 -5.30
C VAL A 42 -2.31 -0.53 -6.83
N ARG A 43 -2.37 0.64 -7.47
CA ARG A 43 -2.35 0.79 -8.94
C ARG A 43 -1.00 0.41 -9.56
N ALA A 44 0.10 0.65 -8.85
CA ALA A 44 1.45 0.29 -9.31
C ALA A 44 1.74 -1.22 -9.17
N CYS A 45 1.00 -1.93 -8.32
CA CYS A 45 1.17 -3.37 -8.13
C CYS A 45 0.58 -4.14 -9.32
N GLN A 46 1.40 -4.83 -10.11
CA GLN A 46 0.91 -5.56 -11.29
C GLN A 46 -0.12 -6.66 -10.94
N GLN A 47 0.01 -7.28 -9.77
CA GLN A 47 -0.95 -8.30 -9.31
C GLN A 47 -2.31 -7.69 -8.98
N CYS A 48 -2.34 -6.51 -8.37
CA CYS A 48 -3.58 -5.84 -7.97
C CYS A 48 -4.15 -4.91 -9.04
N SER A 49 -3.32 -4.38 -9.94
CA SER A 49 -3.70 -3.44 -11.00
C SER A 49 -4.44 -4.13 -12.15
N HIS A 50 -4.18 -5.43 -12.35
CA HIS A 50 -4.87 -6.23 -13.35
C HIS A 50 -6.31 -6.58 -12.93
N HIS A 51 -6.60 -6.50 -11.63
CA HIS A 51 -7.96 -6.52 -11.14
C HIS A 51 -8.53 -5.10 -11.30
N GLY A 52 -9.36 -4.91 -12.33
CA GLY A 52 -10.15 -3.68 -12.48
C GLY A 52 -11.01 -3.37 -11.24
N PRO A 53 -11.78 -2.28 -11.22
CA PRO A 53 -12.53 -1.79 -10.04
C PRO A 53 -13.68 -2.71 -9.55
N GLY A 54 -13.63 -4.01 -9.79
CA GLY A 54 -14.58 -5.00 -9.31
C GLY A 54 -13.91 -5.96 -8.34
N LEU A 55 -14.59 -6.18 -7.21
CA LEU A 55 -14.31 -7.18 -6.16
C LEU A 55 -13.38 -6.66 -5.07
N GLY A 56 -13.99 -5.85 -4.21
CA GLY A 56 -13.60 -5.82 -2.82
C GLY A 56 -13.61 -7.25 -2.28
N ALA A 57 -12.41 -7.79 -2.04
CA ALA A 57 -12.23 -8.82 -1.05
C ALA A 57 -12.39 -8.15 0.32
N GLY A 58 -13.66 -7.84 0.66
CA GLY A 58 -14.09 -7.79 2.04
C GLY A 58 -14.05 -9.22 2.54
N VAL A 59 -13.39 -9.42 3.67
CA VAL A 59 -13.58 -10.64 4.46
C VAL A 59 -15.00 -10.68 5.00
#